data_AF-A0A353LJP8-F1
#
_entry.id   AF-A0A353LJP8-F1
#
_cell.length_a   1.000
_cell.length_b   1.000
_cell.length_c   1.000
_cell.angle_alpha   90.00
_cell.angle_beta   90.00
_cell.angle_gamma   90.00
#
_symmetry.space_group_name_H-M   'P 1'
#
loop_
_entity.id
_entity.type
_entity.pdbx_description
1 polymer ?
#
loop_
_entity_poly.entity_id
_entity_poly.type
_entity_poly.pdbx_seq_one_letter_code
_entity_poly.pdbx_strand_id
1 'polypeptide(L)'
;MATKSFHYQDPFPMSKDTTEYYLLTKDHVSVSEFEGKEVLKISQEGLTLMAQTAFRDVEFLLRPEHQEQVAKILTDPEASDNDKYVALTFLRNSEISAKGIL
;
A
#
# COMPACT_ATOMS: atom_id res chain seq x y z
N MET A 1 48.34 16.80 -1.70
CA MET A 1 47.39 16.17 -2.65
C MET A 1 46.06 16.86 -2.47
N ALA A 2 45.39 17.28 -3.55
CA ALA A 2 44.09 17.97 -3.45
C ALA A 2 43.02 16.97 -2.98
N THR A 3 42.48 17.17 -1.78
CA THR A 3 41.41 16.34 -1.23
C THR A 3 40.13 16.62 -2.00
N LYS A 4 39.51 15.58 -2.57
CA LYS A 4 38.20 15.71 -3.25
C LYS A 4 37.15 16.23 -2.27
N SER A 5 36.23 17.06 -2.76
CA SER A 5 35.07 17.52 -2.00
C SER A 5 34.20 16.34 -1.57
N PHE A 6 33.70 16.39 -0.33
CA PHE A 6 32.76 15.39 0.19
C PHE A 6 31.41 15.53 -0.53
N HIS A 7 30.85 14.40 -0.98
CA HIS A 7 29.52 14.32 -1.55
C HIS A 7 28.72 13.27 -0.78
N TYR A 8 27.70 13.71 -0.06
CA TYR A 8 26.78 12.81 0.61
C TYR A 8 25.87 12.12 -0.42
N GLN A 9 25.65 10.82 -0.25
CA GLN A 9 24.71 10.05 -1.05
C GLN A 9 23.83 9.24 -0.11
N ASP A 10 22.52 9.31 -0.33
CA ASP A 10 21.58 8.50 0.43
C ASP A 10 21.82 7.00 0.16
N PRO A 11 21.83 6.16 1.21
CA PRO A 11 22.04 4.72 1.06
C PRO A 11 20.87 4.03 0.34
N PHE A 12 19.67 4.59 0.42
CA PHE A 12 18.45 4.03 -0.15
C PHE A 12 17.68 5.10 -0.94
N PRO A 13 18.09 5.41 -2.18
CA PRO A 13 17.34 6.35 -3.01
C PRO A 13 15.97 5.74 -3.35
N MET A 14 14.92 6.50 -3.04
CA MET A 14 13.54 6.08 -3.31
C MET A 14 13.18 6.29 -4.79
N SER A 15 12.42 5.36 -5.35
CA SER A 15 11.77 5.56 -6.66
C SER A 15 10.59 6.51 -6.54
N LYS A 16 10.01 6.90 -7.67
CA LYS A 16 8.74 7.63 -7.69
C LYS A 16 7.65 6.78 -7.03
N ASP A 17 6.83 7.42 -6.22
CA ASP A 17 5.62 6.80 -5.68
C ASP A 17 4.50 6.87 -6.73
N THR A 18 3.99 5.71 -7.11
CA THR A 18 2.86 5.55 -8.04
C THR A 18 1.63 4.97 -7.34
N THR A 19 1.65 4.90 -6.01
CA THR A 19 0.56 4.33 -5.20
C THR A 19 -0.63 5.27 -5.22
N GLU A 20 -1.82 4.73 -5.50
CA GLU A 20 -3.07 5.48 -5.36
C GLU A 20 -3.52 5.48 -3.90
N TYR A 21 -3.85 6.67 -3.38
CA TYR A 21 -4.33 6.87 -2.02
C TYR A 21 -5.76 7.38 -2.05
N TYR A 22 -6.58 6.88 -1.12
CA TYR A 22 -7.87 7.49 -0.81
C TYR A 22 -7.80 8.28 0.48
N LEU A 23 -8.56 9.38 0.55
CA LEU A 23 -8.62 10.20 1.75
C LEU A 23 -9.48 9.51 2.81
N LEU A 24 -8.87 9.13 3.94
CA LEU A 24 -9.59 8.55 5.07
C LEU A 24 -10.32 9.62 5.90
N THR A 25 -9.63 10.69 6.31
CA THR A 25 -10.21 11.80 7.09
C THR A 25 -9.27 13.02 7.09
N LYS A 26 -9.79 14.18 7.51
CA LYS A 26 -9.02 15.41 7.75
C LYS A 26 -9.00 15.84 9.22
N ASP A 27 -9.70 15.12 10.11
CA ASP A 27 -10.05 15.64 11.44
C ASP A 27 -8.89 15.59 12.46
N HIS A 28 -7.94 14.67 12.28
CA HIS A 28 -6.88 14.41 13.26
C HIS A 28 -5.56 15.13 12.98
N VAL A 29 -5.57 16.07 12.03
CA VAL A 29 -4.37 16.81 11.62
C VAL A 29 -4.60 18.31 11.77
N SER A 30 -3.57 19.00 12.26
CA SER A 30 -3.55 20.46 12.33
C SER A 30 -2.13 20.98 12.15
N VAL A 31 -1.99 22.23 11.73
CA VAL A 31 -0.70 22.90 11.63
C VAL A 31 -0.54 23.83 12.83
N SER A 32 0.64 23.80 13.44
CA SER A 32 1.05 24.73 14.50
C SER A 32 2.41 25.31 14.17
N GLU A 33 2.80 26.39 14.87
CA GLU A 33 4.11 27.00 14.68
C GLU A 33 5.00 26.74 15.89
N PHE A 34 6.25 26.38 15.64
CA PHE A 34 7.28 26.22 16.65
C PHE A 34 8.61 26.80 16.13
N GLU A 35 9.17 27.78 16.84
CA GLU A 35 10.41 28.49 16.46
C GLU A 35 10.40 29.02 15.02
N GLY A 36 9.28 29.60 14.56
CA GLY A 36 9.15 30.15 13.21
C GLY A 36 9.00 29.08 12.11
N LYS A 37 8.78 27.82 12.48
CA LYS A 37 8.56 26.71 11.54
C LYS A 37 7.19 26.09 11.73
N GLU A 38 6.55 25.75 10.62
CA GLU A 38 5.31 24.97 10.63
C GLU A 38 5.59 23.53 11.08
N VAL A 39 4.76 23.04 11.99
CA VAL A 39 4.79 21.68 12.54
C VAL A 39 3.41 21.06 12.37
N LEU A 40 3.37 19.91 11.71
CA LEU A 40 2.18 19.09 11.59
C LEU A 40 1.92 18.35 12.91
N LYS A 41 0.79 18.64 13.55
CA LYS A 41 0.31 17.93 14.73
C LYS A 41 -0.68 16.86 14.31
N ILE A 42 -0.46 15.64 14.79
CA ILE A 42 -1.30 14.47 14.54
C ILE A 42 -1.84 13.98 15.89
N SER A 43 -3.15 13.78 16.00
CA SER A 43 -3.75 13.23 17.21
C SER A 43 -3.52 11.71 17.30
N GLN A 44 -3.50 11.16 18.51
CA GLN A 44 -3.30 9.71 18.70
C GLN A 44 -4.44 8.90 18.09
N GLU A 45 -5.66 9.42 18.17
CA GLU A 45 -6.87 8.82 17.60
C GLU A 45 -6.77 8.70 16.08
N GLY A 46 -6.11 9.65 15.41
CA GLY A 46 -5.85 9.57 13.98
C GLY A 46 -4.96 8.39 13.59
N LEU A 47 -3.96 8.08 14.42
CA LEU A 47 -3.10 6.92 14.21
C LEU A 47 -3.86 5.61 14.46
N THR A 48 -4.70 5.56 15.51
CA THR A 48 -5.56 4.41 15.79
C THR A 48 -6.54 4.15 14.64
N LEU A 49 -7.23 5.18 14.16
CA LEU A 49 -8.16 5.09 13.04
C LEU A 49 -7.45 4.60 11.77
N MET A 50 -6.31 5.20 11.42
CA MET A 50 -5.52 4.80 10.26
C MET A 50 -5.11 3.33 10.33
N ALA A 51 -4.60 2.87 11.48
CA ALA A 51 -4.20 1.48 11.65
C ALA A 51 -5.41 0.54 11.56
N GLN A 52 -6.51 0.85 12.25
CA GLN A 52 -7.73 0.03 12.21
C GLN A 52 -8.28 -0.12 10.79
N THR A 53 -8.36 0.99 10.03
CA THR A 53 -8.81 0.96 8.64
C THR A 53 -7.83 0.16 7.76
N ALA A 54 -6.53 0.38 7.91
CA ALA A 54 -5.52 -0.34 7.14
C ALA A 54 -5.59 -1.85 7.39
N PHE A 55 -5.72 -2.28 8.64
CA PHE A 55 -5.83 -3.72 8.97
C PHE A 55 -7.10 -4.34 8.39
N ARG A 56 -8.24 -3.65 8.48
CA ARG A 56 -9.46 -4.08 7.81
C ARG A 56 -9.22 -4.23 6.31
N ASP A 57 -8.60 -3.25 5.66
CA ASP A 57 -8.42 -3.28 4.21
C ASP A 57 -7.46 -4.39 3.76
N VAL A 58 -6.34 -4.59 4.44
CA VAL A 58 -5.38 -5.65 4.05
C VAL A 58 -5.88 -7.07 4.35
N GLU A 59 -6.82 -7.24 5.29
CA GLU A 59 -7.43 -8.54 5.58
C GLU A 59 -8.45 -8.95 4.51
N PHE A 60 -9.11 -7.99 3.87
CA PHE A 60 -10.22 -8.26 2.94
C PHE A 60 -9.92 -7.91 1.48
N LEU A 61 -8.94 -7.05 1.21
CA LEU A 61 -8.66 -6.51 -0.12
C LEU A 61 -7.21 -6.81 -0.55
N LEU A 62 -7.02 -6.94 -1.85
CA LEU A 62 -5.70 -7.11 -2.48
C LEU A 62 -5.47 -5.99 -3.50
N ARG A 63 -4.20 -5.70 -3.79
CA ARG A 63 -3.83 -4.72 -4.82
C ARG A 63 -4.33 -5.19 -6.20
N PRO A 64 -4.82 -4.28 -7.07
CA PRO A 64 -5.25 -4.63 -8.43
C PRO A 64 -4.16 -5.37 -9.22
N GLU A 65 -2.92 -4.90 -9.13
CA GLU A 65 -1.78 -5.48 -9.85
C GLU A 65 -1.53 -6.96 -9.48
N HIS A 66 -1.75 -7.34 -8.22
CA HIS A 66 -1.68 -8.75 -7.81
C HIS A 66 -2.83 -9.57 -8.40
N GLN A 67 -4.07 -9.04 -8.35
CA GLN A 67 -5.23 -9.72 -8.92
C GLN A 67 -5.10 -9.92 -10.43
N GLU A 68 -4.56 -8.93 -11.14
CA GLU A 68 -4.25 -9.04 -12.57
C GLU A 68 -3.19 -10.11 -12.86
N GLN A 69 -2.16 -10.22 -12.01
CA GLN A 69 -1.17 -11.29 -12.13
C GLN A 69 -1.80 -12.66 -11.97
N VAL A 70 -2.66 -12.86 -10.97
CA VAL A 70 -3.37 -14.13 -10.76
C VAL A 70 -4.34 -14.43 -11.92
N ALA A 71 -5.06 -13.41 -12.40
CA ALA A 71 -5.99 -13.56 -13.52
C ALA A 71 -5.31 -13.96 -14.83
N LYS A 72 -4.09 -13.46 -15.09
CA LYS A 72 -3.31 -13.81 -16.29
C LYS A 72 -3.04 -15.33 -16.40
N ILE A 73 -2.92 -16.03 -15.28
CA ILE A 73 -2.71 -17.50 -15.23
C ILE A 73 -3.85 -18.24 -15.96
N LEU A 74 -5.08 -17.73 -15.90
CA LEU A 74 -6.24 -18.39 -16.51
C LEU A 74 -6.15 -18.46 -18.04
N THR A 75 -5.51 -17.48 -18.66
CA THR A 75 -5.35 -17.36 -20.12
C THR A 75 -3.98 -17.79 -20.62
N ASP A 76 -3.06 -18.14 -19.71
CA ASP A 76 -1.70 -18.53 -20.05
C ASP A 76 -1.71 -19.92 -20.73
N PRO A 77 -1.17 -20.05 -21.96
CA PRO A 77 -1.05 -21.34 -22.63
C PRO A 77 -0.03 -22.28 -21.98
N GLU A 78 0.92 -21.77 -21.20
CA GLU A 78 1.94 -22.58 -20.51
C GLU A 78 1.50 -23.02 -19.11
N ALA A 79 0.44 -22.41 -18.56
CA ALA A 79 -0.09 -22.78 -17.25
C ALA A 79 -0.80 -24.13 -17.27
N SER A 80 -0.50 -24.96 -16.26
CA SER A 80 -1.16 -26.25 -16.08
C SER A 80 -2.62 -26.10 -15.66
N ASP A 81 -3.39 -27.17 -15.79
CA ASP A 81 -4.78 -27.19 -15.30
C ASP A 81 -4.87 -26.94 -13.79
N ASN A 82 -3.87 -27.39 -13.02
CA ASN A 82 -3.80 -27.15 -11.58
C ASN A 82 -3.53 -25.69 -11.25
N ASP A 83 -2.65 -25.02 -12.01
CA ASP A 83 -2.37 -23.59 -11.83
C ASP A 83 -3.65 -22.77 -12.07
N LYS A 84 -4.39 -23.10 -13.14
CA LYS A 84 -5.65 -22.45 -13.48
C LYS A 84 -6.72 -22.70 -12.43
N TYR A 85 -6.81 -23.93 -11.90
CA TYR A 85 -7.74 -24.27 -10.83
C TYR A 85 -7.45 -23.49 -9.54
N VAL A 86 -6.19 -23.40 -9.13
CA VAL A 86 -5.77 -22.68 -7.92
C VAL A 86 -5.98 -21.17 -8.10
N ALA A 87 -5.61 -20.61 -9.26
CA ALA A 87 -5.82 -19.20 -9.58
C ALA A 87 -7.31 -18.82 -9.51
N LEU A 88 -8.19 -19.63 -10.11
CA LEU A 88 -9.64 -19.42 -10.03
C LEU A 88 -10.13 -19.46 -8.57
N THR A 89 -9.60 -20.38 -7.77
CA THR A 89 -9.97 -20.50 -6.35
C THR A 89 -9.54 -19.25 -5.56
N PHE A 90 -8.34 -18.72 -5.79
CA PHE A 90 -7.88 -17.47 -5.15
C PHE A 90 -8.73 -16.26 -5.56
N LEU A 91 -9.08 -16.15 -6.84
CA LEU A 91 -9.92 -15.05 -7.34
C LEU A 91 -11.33 -15.11 -6.74
N ARG A 92 -11.90 -16.31 -6.60
CA ARG A 92 -13.20 -16.51 -5.93
C ARG A 92 -13.15 -16.19 -4.45
N ASN A 93 -12.11 -16.63 -3.76
CA ASN A 93 -11.89 -16.26 -2.36
C ASN A 93 -11.80 -14.74 -2.23
N SER A 94 -11.01 -14.09 -3.08
CA SER A 94 -10.86 -12.63 -3.06
C SER A 94 -12.18 -11.88 -3.28
N GLU A 95 -13.03 -12.36 -4.18
CA GLU A 95 -14.36 -11.77 -4.44
C GLU A 95 -15.29 -11.88 -3.23
N ILE A 96 -15.21 -12.99 -2.49
CA ILE A 96 -15.95 -13.17 -1.24
C ILE A 96 -15.38 -12.27 -0.15
N SER A 97 -14.07 -12.31 0.08
CA SER A 97 -13.40 -11.49 1.11
C SER A 97 -13.66 -10.00 0.94
N ALA A 98 -13.72 -9.49 -0.28
CA ALA A 98 -13.99 -8.07 -0.55
C ALA A 98 -15.34 -7.57 0.00
N LYS A 99 -16.29 -8.47 0.30
CA LYS A 99 -17.57 -8.15 0.94
C LYS A 99 -17.44 -7.87 2.44
N GLY A 100 -16.27 -8.10 3.04
CA GLY A 100 -15.99 -7.89 4.45
C GLY A 100 -16.58 -8.97 5.38
N ILE A 101 -17.04 -10.09 4.80
CA ILE A 101 -17.58 -11.26 5.49
C ILE A 101 -17.10 -12.50 4.73
N LEU A 102 -16.71 -13.56 5.45
CA LEU A 102 -16.16 -14.80 4.89
C LEU A 102 -17.21 -15.91 4.86
#